data_AF-A0A3D0CFY0-F1
#
_entry.id   AF-A0A3D0CFY0-F1
#
_cell.length_a   1.000
_cell.length_b   1.000
_cell.length_c   1.000
_cell.angle_alpha   90.00
_cell.angle_beta   90.00
_cell.angle_gamma   90.00
#
_symmetry.space_group_name_H-M   'P 1'
#
loop_
_entity.id
_entity.type
_entity.pdbx_description
1 polymer ?
#
loop_
_entity_poly.entity_id
_entity_poly.type
_entity_poly.pdbx_seq_one_letter_code
_entity_poly.pdbx_strand_id
1 'polypeptide(L)'
;MFEQVFKNVDDIFHKDAGCSSELDYTEQSSWMLFLKYLDDLEFTKSQEAEMMAETYEYIVEEQYRWSEWAAPKDADGKFDHNNALTGDDLMDFVDGQLFPYLKGFKQRADNANTIEYKIGEIFSEIKNKIQSGYSLRDALEKIDSLRFRSQDEKHELSHLYEAKIKNMGNAGRNGGEYYTPRPLIRAMIDVVQPKIGETIYDGAAGSAGFLCEAFDYLRQGGREKKKLSTSDLDTLQNDTFYAKEKKSLAYVIAIMNMILHGIEAPNVLHTNTLSENLQDIQPSNQHSIILANPPFGGKERKEVQENFPIQTGETAFLFLQHFIKMLKPGGRAAIVIKNTFLSNIDNAAIKLRKELLENCNLHTVLDCPGGTFLGAGVKTVVLFFTKGEPTLNTWFYELNVGRNMGKTNPLNDKDLKEFVELQKAAMSDLKKGESDKSWALAISELDESTYDLSVKNPNVEEEAPLRDPNVIIDDIIKLDKESEAILAKIQGLL
;
A
#
# COMPACT_ATOMS: atom_id res chain seq x y z
N MET A 1 -20.12 0.56 16.24
CA MET A 1 -21.26 -0.24 15.71
C MET A 1 -20.83 -1.01 14.46
N PHE A 2 -20.08 -0.35 13.57
CA PHE A 2 -19.58 -0.89 12.31
C PHE A 2 -18.58 -2.05 12.46
N GLU A 3 -17.73 -2.05 13.49
CA GLU A 3 -16.79 -3.18 13.73
C GLU A 3 -17.51 -4.53 13.88
N GLN A 4 -18.60 -4.54 14.64
CA GLN A 4 -19.42 -5.74 14.82
C GLN A 4 -20.08 -6.18 13.51
N VAL A 5 -20.50 -5.22 12.67
CA VAL A 5 -21.07 -5.50 11.34
C VAL A 5 -20.05 -6.22 10.48
N PHE A 6 -18.82 -5.69 10.38
CA PHE A 6 -17.76 -6.30 9.60
C PHE A 6 -17.38 -7.70 10.11
N LYS A 7 -17.32 -7.89 11.43
CA LYS A 7 -17.07 -9.21 12.02
C LYS A 7 -18.16 -10.21 11.69
N ASN A 8 -19.43 -9.78 11.76
CA ASN A 8 -20.56 -10.64 11.40
C ASN A 8 -20.51 -11.04 9.92
N VAL A 9 -20.14 -10.12 9.03
CA VAL A 9 -19.96 -10.39 7.59
C VAL A 9 -18.84 -11.40 7.37
N ASP A 10 -17.70 -11.26 8.07
CA ASP A 10 -16.60 -12.22 8.00
C ASP A 10 -17.03 -13.61 8.52
N ASP A 11 -17.79 -13.67 9.61
CA ASP A 11 -18.33 -14.92 10.16
C ASP A 11 -19.34 -15.60 9.21
N ILE A 12 -20.07 -14.83 8.40
CA ILE A 12 -20.96 -15.34 7.34
C ILE A 12 -20.11 -15.96 6.23
N PHE A 13 -19.15 -15.23 5.68
CA PHE A 13 -18.32 -15.72 4.57
C PHE A 13 -17.39 -16.85 4.99
N HIS A 14 -16.94 -16.90 6.24
CA HIS A 14 -16.15 -18.01 6.76
C HIS A 14 -16.88 -19.35 6.71
N LYS A 15 -18.23 -19.32 6.77
CA LYS A 15 -19.08 -20.52 6.68
C LYS A 15 -19.49 -20.86 5.24
N ASP A 16 -19.26 -19.95 4.31
CA ASP A 16 -19.61 -20.14 2.90
C ASP A 16 -18.55 -20.99 2.20
N ALA A 17 -18.99 -22.01 1.46
CA ALA A 17 -18.09 -22.95 0.78
C ALA A 17 -17.21 -22.30 -0.30
N GLY A 18 -17.63 -21.13 -0.81
CA GLY A 18 -16.91 -20.41 -1.85
C GLY A 18 -15.77 -19.52 -1.35
N CYS A 19 -15.73 -19.20 -0.05
CA CYS A 19 -14.71 -18.31 0.51
C CYS A 19 -13.75 -19.08 1.43
N SER A 20 -12.48 -19.18 1.02
CA SER A 20 -11.49 -20.07 1.63
C SER A 20 -10.47 -19.38 2.54
N SER A 21 -10.44 -18.04 2.52
CA SER A 21 -9.40 -17.24 3.16
C SER A 21 -9.89 -15.86 3.56
N GLU A 22 -9.19 -15.20 4.49
CA GLU A 22 -9.45 -13.80 4.86
C GLU A 22 -9.36 -12.84 3.65
N LEU A 23 -8.55 -13.19 2.65
CA LEU A 23 -8.47 -12.47 1.38
C LEU A 23 -9.81 -12.51 0.63
N ASP A 24 -10.45 -13.68 0.59
CA ASP A 24 -11.76 -13.84 -0.05
C ASP A 24 -12.82 -13.01 0.70
N TYR A 25 -12.86 -13.08 2.03
CA TYR A 25 -13.85 -12.33 2.82
C TYR A 25 -13.70 -10.81 2.63
N THR A 26 -12.46 -10.33 2.57
CA THR A 26 -12.14 -8.92 2.34
C THR A 26 -12.52 -8.50 0.92
N GLU A 27 -12.17 -9.30 -0.09
CA GLU A 27 -12.55 -9.05 -1.49
C GLU A 27 -14.08 -8.95 -1.64
N GLN A 28 -14.81 -9.94 -1.08
CA GLN A 28 -16.26 -9.99 -1.21
C GLN A 28 -16.94 -8.84 -0.45
N SER A 29 -16.56 -8.57 0.79
CA SER A 29 -17.10 -7.42 1.53
C SER A 29 -16.74 -6.07 0.90
N SER A 30 -15.59 -5.95 0.22
CA SER A 30 -15.14 -4.69 -0.41
C SER A 30 -16.04 -4.27 -1.57
N TRP A 31 -16.40 -5.19 -2.48
CA TRP A 31 -17.24 -4.82 -3.63
C TRP A 31 -18.68 -4.53 -3.22
N MET A 32 -19.21 -5.22 -2.19
CA MET A 32 -20.53 -4.89 -1.64
C MET A 32 -20.52 -3.51 -0.97
N LEU A 33 -19.49 -3.22 -0.17
CA LEU A 33 -19.31 -1.92 0.45
C LEU A 33 -19.19 -0.80 -0.61
N PHE A 34 -18.53 -1.09 -1.72
CA PHE A 34 -18.44 -0.17 -2.87
C PHE A 34 -19.81 0.20 -3.44
N LEU A 35 -20.63 -0.80 -3.77
CA LEU A 35 -21.95 -0.55 -4.34
C LEU A 35 -22.86 0.18 -3.35
N LYS A 36 -22.79 -0.16 -2.06
CA LYS A 36 -23.52 0.57 -1.01
C LYS A 36 -23.08 2.03 -0.92
N TYR A 37 -21.77 2.27 -0.96
CA TYR A 37 -21.20 3.61 -0.92
C TYR A 37 -21.60 4.43 -2.14
N LEU A 38 -21.49 3.84 -3.34
CA LEU A 38 -21.85 4.49 -4.60
C LEU A 38 -23.31 4.93 -4.57
N ASP A 39 -24.22 4.05 -4.15
CA ASP A 39 -25.64 4.34 -4.00
C ASP A 39 -25.91 5.50 -3.03
N ASP A 40 -25.27 5.52 -1.86
CA ASP A 40 -25.39 6.62 -0.89
C ASP A 40 -24.82 7.94 -1.44
N LEU A 41 -23.73 7.87 -2.21
CA LEU A 41 -23.10 9.02 -2.86
C LEU A 41 -24.04 9.60 -3.93
N GLU A 42 -24.56 8.77 -4.82
CA GLU A 42 -25.49 9.19 -5.87
C GLU A 42 -26.78 9.78 -5.29
N PHE A 43 -27.31 9.18 -4.22
CA PHE A 43 -28.46 9.71 -3.49
C PHE A 43 -28.18 11.05 -2.81
N THR A 44 -26.95 11.27 -2.33
CA THR A 44 -26.54 12.57 -1.79
C THR A 44 -26.47 13.62 -2.90
N LYS A 45 -25.83 13.28 -4.02
CA LYS A 45 -25.71 14.18 -5.18
C LYS A 45 -27.06 14.51 -5.81
N SER A 46 -28.00 13.56 -5.83
CA SER A 46 -29.35 13.81 -6.35
C SER A 46 -30.15 14.77 -5.45
N GLN A 47 -30.03 14.66 -4.13
CA GLN A 47 -30.61 15.62 -3.19
C GLN A 47 -29.97 17.01 -3.32
N GLU A 48 -28.64 17.08 -3.48
CA GLU A 48 -27.95 18.35 -3.72
C GLU A 48 -28.42 19.03 -5.00
N ALA A 49 -28.54 18.27 -6.10
CA ALA A 49 -29.08 18.78 -7.36
C ALA A 49 -30.53 19.26 -7.20
N GLU A 50 -31.38 18.51 -6.50
CA GLU A 50 -32.76 18.92 -6.21
C GLU A 50 -32.80 20.25 -5.43
N MET A 51 -31.94 20.42 -4.41
CA MET A 51 -31.82 21.68 -3.67
C MET A 51 -31.34 22.84 -4.55
N MET A 52 -30.53 22.56 -5.57
CA MET A 52 -30.07 23.54 -6.57
C MET A 52 -31.05 23.72 -7.74
N ALA A 53 -32.19 23.00 -7.75
CA ALA A 53 -33.13 22.92 -8.86
C ALA A 53 -32.50 22.45 -10.19
N GLU A 54 -31.49 21.58 -10.09
CA GLU A 54 -30.81 20.92 -11.20
C GLU A 54 -31.29 19.46 -11.33
N THR A 55 -31.15 18.90 -12.53
CA THR A 55 -31.44 17.49 -12.79
C THR A 55 -30.19 16.64 -12.54
N TYR A 56 -30.31 15.59 -11.73
CA TYR A 56 -29.24 14.61 -11.54
C TYR A 56 -29.50 13.35 -12.37
N GLU A 57 -28.51 12.94 -13.16
CA GLU A 57 -28.52 11.67 -13.88
C GLU A 57 -27.69 10.66 -13.08
N TYR A 58 -28.34 9.57 -12.67
CA TYR A 58 -27.66 8.50 -11.96
C TYR A 58 -26.74 7.74 -12.90
N ILE A 59 -25.54 7.44 -12.41
CA ILE A 59 -24.56 6.58 -13.07
C ILE A 59 -25.10 5.16 -13.18
N VAL A 60 -25.66 4.63 -12.09
CA VAL A 60 -26.23 3.28 -12.03
C VAL A 60 -27.72 3.31 -12.35
N GLU A 61 -28.14 2.49 -13.31
CA GLU A 61 -29.55 2.30 -13.66
C GLU A 61 -30.33 1.76 -12.46
N GLU A 62 -31.59 2.19 -12.32
CA GLU A 62 -32.46 1.95 -11.17
C GLU A 62 -32.43 0.49 -10.69
N GLN A 63 -32.68 -0.48 -11.58
CA GLN A 63 -32.70 -1.90 -11.25
C GLN A 63 -31.39 -2.47 -10.68
N TYR A 64 -30.25 -1.80 -10.85
CA TYR A 64 -28.94 -2.21 -10.35
C TYR A 64 -28.46 -1.38 -9.15
N ARG A 65 -29.24 -0.39 -8.70
CA ARG A 65 -28.95 0.41 -7.51
C ARG A 65 -29.09 -0.44 -6.25
N TRP A 66 -28.26 -0.15 -5.25
CA TRP A 66 -28.24 -0.93 -4.01
C TRP A 66 -29.62 -0.90 -3.34
N SER A 67 -30.30 0.25 -3.37
CA SER A 67 -31.65 0.40 -2.81
C SER A 67 -32.68 -0.55 -3.40
N GLU A 68 -32.49 -1.03 -4.64
CA GLU A 68 -33.48 -1.85 -5.34
C GLU A 68 -33.23 -3.35 -5.17
N TRP A 69 -32.00 -3.83 -5.42
CA TRP A 69 -31.72 -5.27 -5.43
C TRP A 69 -31.11 -5.78 -4.10
N ALA A 70 -30.27 -4.97 -3.47
CA ALA A 70 -29.51 -5.36 -2.29
C ALA A 70 -30.25 -5.06 -1.00
N ALA A 71 -30.99 -3.95 -0.92
CA ALA A 71 -31.75 -3.61 0.27
C ALA A 71 -33.09 -2.92 -0.04
N PRO A 72 -33.99 -3.61 -0.78
CA PRO A 72 -35.31 -3.06 -1.11
C PRO A 72 -36.04 -2.63 0.16
N LYS A 73 -36.69 -1.47 0.08
CA LYS A 73 -37.49 -0.92 1.17
C LYS A 73 -38.98 -0.95 0.83
N ASP A 74 -39.79 -1.28 1.83
CA ASP A 74 -41.24 -1.19 1.73
C ASP A 74 -41.71 0.28 1.81
N ALA A 75 -43.02 0.50 1.71
CA ALA A 75 -43.62 1.84 1.78
C ALA A 75 -43.37 2.56 3.13
N ASP A 76 -43.04 1.83 4.19
CA ASP A 76 -42.69 2.37 5.52
C ASP A 76 -41.18 2.64 5.66
N GLY A 77 -40.38 2.38 4.61
CA GLY A 77 -38.93 2.53 4.61
C GLY A 77 -38.19 1.41 5.35
N LYS A 78 -38.86 0.29 5.67
CA LYS A 78 -38.26 -0.90 6.29
C LYS A 78 -37.79 -1.88 5.23
N PHE A 79 -36.88 -2.78 5.60
CA PHE A 79 -36.39 -3.79 4.67
C PHE A 79 -37.54 -4.71 4.21
N ASP A 80 -37.72 -4.83 2.90
CA ASP A 80 -38.76 -5.64 2.29
C ASP A 80 -38.30 -7.09 2.12
N HIS A 81 -38.46 -7.88 3.19
CA HIS A 81 -38.12 -9.30 3.16
C HIS A 81 -38.99 -10.13 2.20
N ASN A 82 -40.14 -9.61 1.73
CA ASN A 82 -41.04 -10.38 0.87
C ASN A 82 -40.62 -10.30 -0.60
N ASN A 83 -40.08 -9.16 -1.03
CA ASN A 83 -39.67 -8.94 -2.42
C ASN A 83 -38.14 -9.03 -2.62
N ALA A 84 -37.34 -9.04 -1.55
CA ALA A 84 -35.90 -9.21 -1.65
C ALA A 84 -35.51 -10.57 -2.25
N LEU A 85 -34.68 -10.55 -3.31
CA LEU A 85 -34.12 -11.74 -3.91
C LEU A 85 -33.25 -12.50 -2.89
N THR A 86 -33.39 -13.83 -2.83
CA THR A 86 -32.60 -14.71 -1.96
C THR A 86 -32.32 -16.04 -2.68
N GLY A 87 -31.46 -16.88 -2.10
CA GLY A 87 -31.13 -18.18 -2.67
C GLY A 87 -30.61 -18.08 -4.11
N ASP A 88 -31.03 -19.01 -4.97
CA ASP A 88 -30.55 -19.11 -6.35
C ASP A 88 -30.93 -17.89 -7.19
N ASP A 89 -32.11 -17.30 -6.98
CA ASP A 89 -32.57 -16.11 -7.73
C ASP A 89 -31.63 -14.90 -7.50
N LEU A 90 -31.13 -14.73 -6.27
CA LEU A 90 -30.16 -13.68 -5.95
C LEU A 90 -28.82 -13.94 -6.66
N MET A 91 -28.38 -15.20 -6.68
CA MET A 91 -27.13 -15.58 -7.34
C MET A 91 -27.21 -15.37 -8.85
N ASP A 92 -28.31 -15.80 -9.48
CA ASP A 92 -28.55 -15.62 -10.91
C ASP A 92 -28.60 -14.14 -11.29
N PHE A 93 -29.20 -13.29 -10.45
CA PHE A 93 -29.19 -11.84 -10.67
C PHE A 93 -27.76 -11.27 -10.56
N VAL A 94 -27.05 -11.58 -9.48
CA VAL A 94 -25.71 -11.01 -9.22
C VAL A 94 -24.72 -11.43 -10.29
N ASP A 95 -24.64 -12.73 -10.59
CA ASP A 95 -23.65 -13.28 -11.51
C ASP A 95 -24.06 -13.11 -12.98
N GLY A 96 -25.35 -13.23 -13.28
CA GLY A 96 -25.89 -13.22 -14.63
C GLY A 96 -26.26 -11.83 -15.16
N GLN A 97 -26.55 -10.86 -14.28
CA GLN A 97 -27.05 -9.54 -14.68
C GLN A 97 -26.21 -8.39 -14.11
N LEU A 98 -26.08 -8.30 -12.79
CA LEU A 98 -25.40 -7.17 -12.13
C LEU A 98 -23.92 -7.09 -12.51
N PHE A 99 -23.16 -8.16 -12.32
CA PHE A 99 -21.73 -8.16 -12.65
C PHE A 99 -21.46 -7.87 -14.14
N PRO A 100 -22.16 -8.51 -15.10
CA PRO A 100 -22.06 -8.15 -16.52
C PRO A 100 -22.40 -6.69 -16.82
N TYR A 101 -23.45 -6.14 -16.20
CA TYR A 101 -23.82 -4.74 -16.35
C TYR A 101 -22.70 -3.79 -15.89
N LEU A 102 -22.16 -4.03 -14.69
CA LEU A 102 -21.12 -3.21 -14.09
C LEU A 102 -19.79 -3.30 -14.87
N LYS A 103 -19.41 -4.50 -15.31
CA LYS A 103 -18.26 -4.72 -16.23
C LYS A 103 -18.37 -3.86 -17.49
N GLY A 104 -19.58 -3.70 -18.00
CA GLY A 104 -19.86 -2.93 -19.21
C GLY A 104 -19.47 -1.46 -19.14
N PHE A 105 -19.32 -0.88 -17.94
CA PHE A 105 -18.91 0.54 -17.83
C PHE A 105 -17.52 0.79 -18.39
N LYS A 106 -16.62 -0.21 -18.37
CA LYS A 106 -15.27 -0.10 -18.93
C LYS A 106 -15.29 0.29 -20.40
N GLN A 107 -16.27 -0.21 -21.16
CA GLN A 107 -16.41 0.10 -22.59
C GLN A 107 -17.27 1.35 -22.85
N ARG A 108 -18.14 1.73 -21.90
CA ARG A 108 -19.06 2.88 -22.03
C ARG A 108 -18.44 4.20 -21.57
N ALA A 109 -17.45 4.16 -20.68
CA ALA A 109 -16.86 5.34 -20.09
C ALA A 109 -16.06 6.17 -21.10
N ASP A 110 -16.14 7.49 -20.98
CA ASP A 110 -15.47 8.44 -21.88
C ASP A 110 -13.94 8.36 -21.79
N ASN A 111 -13.41 8.15 -20.58
CA ASN A 111 -11.99 8.03 -20.32
C ASN A 111 -11.69 7.29 -19.00
N ALA A 112 -10.43 6.91 -18.82
CA ALA A 112 -9.96 6.10 -17.70
C ALA A 112 -10.03 6.78 -16.32
N ASN A 113 -10.21 8.10 -16.26
CA ASN A 113 -10.23 8.85 -14.99
C ASN A 113 -11.64 8.98 -14.38
N THR A 114 -12.67 8.51 -15.09
CA THR A 114 -14.08 8.56 -14.65
C THR A 114 -14.39 7.50 -13.58
N ILE A 115 -15.47 7.71 -12.81
CA ILE A 115 -15.91 6.72 -11.81
C ILE A 115 -16.53 5.50 -12.49
N GLU A 116 -17.19 5.71 -13.63
CA GLU A 116 -17.72 4.71 -14.54
C GLU A 116 -16.64 3.73 -14.97
N TYR A 117 -15.51 4.25 -15.49
CA TYR A 117 -14.41 3.38 -15.89
C TYR A 117 -13.90 2.55 -14.72
N LYS A 118 -13.78 3.14 -13.52
CA LYS A 118 -13.34 2.43 -12.30
C LYS A 118 -14.32 1.34 -11.89
N ILE A 119 -15.63 1.58 -11.98
CA ILE A 119 -16.65 0.54 -11.79
C ILE A 119 -16.40 -0.61 -12.77
N GLY A 120 -16.24 -0.28 -14.05
CA GLY A 120 -15.95 -1.26 -15.10
C GLY A 120 -14.68 -2.08 -14.84
N GLU A 121 -13.57 -1.44 -14.47
CA GLU A 121 -12.32 -2.11 -14.11
C GLU A 121 -12.51 -3.03 -12.90
N ILE A 122 -13.04 -2.52 -11.79
CA ILE A 122 -13.25 -3.29 -10.56
C ILE A 122 -14.00 -4.57 -10.88
N PHE A 123 -15.18 -4.45 -11.50
CA PHE A 123 -16.03 -5.60 -11.77
C PHE A 123 -15.51 -6.50 -12.90
N SER A 124 -14.59 -6.02 -13.76
CA SER A 124 -13.88 -6.89 -14.73
C SER A 124 -12.90 -7.84 -14.05
N GLU A 125 -12.36 -7.41 -12.92
CA GLU A 125 -11.28 -8.10 -12.20
C GLU A 125 -11.78 -9.02 -11.09
N ILE A 126 -12.86 -8.63 -10.40
CA ILE A 126 -13.44 -9.44 -9.33
C ILE A 126 -14.46 -10.45 -9.86
N LYS A 127 -14.63 -11.53 -9.11
CA LYS A 127 -15.73 -12.47 -9.28
C LYS A 127 -16.42 -12.63 -7.95
N ASN A 128 -17.73 -12.81 -8.01
CA ASN A 128 -18.46 -13.30 -6.86
C ASN A 128 -17.97 -14.71 -6.54
N LYS A 129 -17.48 -14.91 -5.32
CA LYS A 129 -17.03 -16.22 -4.84
C LYS A 129 -18.06 -16.88 -3.94
N ILE A 130 -19.04 -16.14 -3.45
CA ILE A 130 -20.05 -16.65 -2.52
C ILE A 130 -20.90 -17.69 -3.26
N GLN A 131 -21.12 -18.85 -2.66
CA GLN A 131 -21.91 -19.92 -3.28
C GLN A 131 -23.35 -19.97 -2.78
N SER A 132 -23.60 -19.54 -1.54
CA SER A 132 -24.95 -19.51 -0.98
C SER A 132 -25.59 -18.14 -1.14
N GLY A 133 -26.66 -18.06 -1.91
CA GLY A 133 -27.47 -16.84 -2.02
C GLY A 133 -28.08 -16.40 -0.68
N TYR A 134 -28.29 -17.32 0.25
CA TYR A 134 -28.71 -16.98 1.62
C TYR A 134 -27.58 -16.30 2.40
N SER A 135 -26.34 -16.78 2.27
CA SER A 135 -25.17 -16.14 2.89
C SER A 135 -24.94 -14.74 2.31
N LEU A 136 -25.08 -14.60 0.99
CA LEU A 136 -25.01 -13.30 0.33
C LEU A 136 -26.08 -12.35 0.84
N ARG A 137 -27.34 -12.80 0.93
CA ARG A 137 -28.45 -12.01 1.48
C ARG A 137 -28.17 -11.51 2.90
N ASP A 138 -27.76 -12.42 3.80
CA ASP A 138 -27.41 -12.07 5.17
C ASP A 138 -26.32 -10.99 5.21
N ALA A 139 -25.29 -11.12 4.37
CA ALA A 139 -24.22 -10.14 4.30
C ALA A 139 -24.67 -8.78 3.75
N LEU A 140 -25.51 -8.75 2.71
CA LEU A 140 -26.08 -7.52 2.15
C LEU A 140 -26.89 -6.76 3.21
N GLU A 141 -27.71 -7.46 3.99
CA GLU A 141 -28.47 -6.83 5.09
C GLU A 141 -27.56 -6.23 6.17
N LYS A 142 -26.45 -6.90 6.50
CA LYS A 142 -25.46 -6.35 7.44
C LYS A 142 -24.80 -5.11 6.85
N ILE A 143 -24.37 -5.14 5.60
CA ILE A 143 -23.70 -4.01 4.95
C ILE A 143 -24.66 -2.82 4.79
N ASP A 144 -25.95 -3.05 4.55
CA ASP A 144 -26.96 -1.99 4.45
C ASP A 144 -27.15 -1.21 5.76
N SER A 145 -26.78 -1.80 6.90
CA SER A 145 -26.81 -1.09 8.19
C SER A 145 -25.70 -0.03 8.33
N LEU A 146 -24.69 -0.07 7.46
CA LEU A 146 -23.63 0.93 7.40
C LEU A 146 -24.17 2.23 6.79
N ARG A 147 -23.67 3.36 7.27
CA ARG A 147 -24.09 4.71 6.86
C ARG A 147 -22.86 5.53 6.49
N PHE A 148 -22.96 6.33 5.43
CA PHE A 148 -21.84 7.11 4.87
C PHE A 148 -22.14 8.61 4.80
N ARG A 149 -23.08 9.11 5.62
CA ARG A 149 -23.69 10.44 5.43
C ARG A 149 -22.82 11.56 5.99
N SER A 150 -22.19 11.33 7.14
CA SER A 150 -21.30 12.30 7.78
C SER A 150 -19.83 12.00 7.52
N GLN A 151 -18.98 13.02 7.64
CA GLN A 151 -17.52 12.84 7.57
C GLN A 151 -17.01 11.92 8.69
N ASP A 152 -17.60 12.01 9.89
CA ASP A 152 -17.23 11.16 11.03
C ASP A 152 -17.54 9.68 10.75
N GLU A 153 -18.68 9.37 10.14
CA GLU A 153 -19.02 8.00 9.72
C GLU A 153 -18.06 7.47 8.64
N LYS A 154 -17.71 8.31 7.64
CA LYS A 154 -16.71 7.95 6.62
C LYS A 154 -15.36 7.68 7.26
N HIS A 155 -14.94 8.47 8.24
CA HIS A 155 -13.71 8.27 9.00
C HIS A 155 -13.74 6.98 9.84
N GLU A 156 -14.84 6.67 10.54
CA GLU A 156 -14.99 5.40 11.28
C GLU A 156 -14.86 4.19 10.32
N LEU A 157 -15.53 4.25 9.17
CA LEU A 157 -15.48 3.17 8.17
C LEU A 157 -14.11 3.03 7.53
N SER A 158 -13.45 4.13 7.19
CA SER A 158 -12.07 4.12 6.71
C SER A 158 -11.15 3.42 7.72
N HIS A 159 -11.24 3.77 9.01
CA HIS A 159 -10.44 3.11 10.05
C HIS A 159 -10.71 1.61 10.17
N LEU A 160 -11.96 1.17 10.01
CA LEU A 160 -12.31 -0.25 10.04
C LEU A 160 -11.85 -1.00 8.79
N TYR A 161 -11.95 -0.36 7.62
CA TYR A 161 -11.45 -0.92 6.38
C TYR A 161 -9.92 -1.05 6.41
N GLU A 162 -9.23 -0.05 6.95
CA GLU A 162 -7.80 -0.07 7.23
C GLU A 162 -7.40 -1.20 8.18
N ALA A 163 -8.21 -1.47 9.22
CA ALA A 163 -7.98 -2.61 10.10
C ALA A 163 -8.10 -3.95 9.35
N LYS A 164 -9.05 -4.08 8.40
CA LYS A 164 -9.15 -5.26 7.53
C LYS A 164 -7.96 -5.42 6.61
N ILE A 165 -7.55 -4.34 5.93
CA ILE A 165 -6.36 -4.34 5.07
C ILE A 165 -5.13 -4.76 5.88
N LYS A 166 -4.98 -4.25 7.11
CA LYS A 166 -3.89 -4.62 8.01
C LYS A 166 -3.94 -6.10 8.39
N ASN A 167 -5.12 -6.63 8.72
CA ASN A 167 -5.27 -8.05 9.08
C ASN A 167 -4.98 -8.97 7.90
N MET A 168 -5.50 -8.64 6.72
CA MET A 168 -5.16 -9.29 5.46
C MET A 168 -3.65 -9.22 5.19
N GLY A 169 -3.03 -8.06 5.45
CA GLY A 169 -1.59 -7.85 5.42
C GLY A 169 -0.79 -8.81 6.30
N ASN A 170 -1.42 -9.34 7.34
CA ASN A 170 -0.82 -10.26 8.30
C ASN A 170 -1.24 -11.72 8.09
N ALA A 171 -2.12 -12.00 7.12
CA ALA A 171 -2.71 -13.31 6.87
C ALA A 171 -1.80 -14.15 5.95
N GLY A 172 -0.94 -14.97 6.55
CA GLY A 172 -0.18 -16.01 5.85
C GLY A 172 0.95 -15.50 4.94
N ARG A 173 1.44 -16.38 4.06
CA ARG A 173 2.68 -16.20 3.27
C ARG A 173 2.60 -15.06 2.25
N ASN A 174 1.40 -14.65 1.85
CA ASN A 174 1.17 -13.62 0.82
C ASN A 174 0.62 -12.30 1.40
N GLY A 175 0.32 -12.22 2.70
CA GLY A 175 -0.31 -11.04 3.30
C GLY A 175 0.60 -9.80 3.28
N GLY A 176 1.89 -9.98 3.61
CA GLY A 176 2.83 -8.87 3.76
C GLY A 176 3.17 -8.12 2.46
N GLU A 177 2.69 -8.58 1.30
CA GLU A 177 2.95 -7.97 0.00
C GLU A 177 2.12 -6.69 -0.25
N TYR A 178 1.11 -6.40 0.57
CA TYR A 178 0.10 -5.36 0.28
C TYR A 178 0.00 -4.23 1.31
N TYR A 179 0.78 -4.32 2.40
CA TYR A 179 0.62 -3.42 3.54
C TYR A 179 1.95 -2.87 4.03
N THR A 180 2.01 -1.53 4.08
CA THR A 180 3.07 -0.79 4.75
C THR A 180 2.54 -0.25 6.08
N PRO A 181 3.24 -0.46 7.21
CA PRO A 181 2.81 0.07 8.51
C PRO A 181 2.55 1.57 8.46
N ARG A 182 1.35 2.01 8.84
CA ARG A 182 0.96 3.44 8.82
C ARG A 182 1.94 4.36 9.59
N PRO A 183 2.50 3.95 10.75
CA PRO A 183 3.53 4.75 11.41
C PRO A 183 4.76 5.03 10.53
N LEU A 184 5.21 4.04 9.76
CA LEU A 184 6.33 4.21 8.83
C LEU A 184 5.96 5.18 7.70
N ILE A 185 4.74 5.04 7.14
CA ILE A 185 4.22 5.96 6.12
C ILE A 185 4.20 7.41 6.64
N ARG A 186 3.67 7.64 7.85
CA ARG A 186 3.61 8.97 8.46
C ARG A 186 4.99 9.57 8.70
N ALA A 187 5.94 8.79 9.20
CA ALA A 187 7.32 9.24 9.33
C ALA A 187 7.95 9.59 7.97
N MET A 188 7.66 8.81 6.93
CA MET A 188 8.09 9.13 5.56
C MET A 188 7.50 10.46 5.07
N ILE A 189 6.20 10.68 5.31
CA ILE A 189 5.51 11.94 4.99
C ILE A 189 6.06 13.11 5.81
N ASP A 190 6.43 12.92 7.08
CA ASP A 190 6.99 13.98 7.92
C ASP A 190 8.42 14.40 7.49
N VAL A 191 9.17 13.49 6.87
CA VAL A 191 10.47 13.80 6.25
C VAL A 191 10.25 14.49 4.89
N VAL A 192 9.38 13.93 4.05
CA VAL A 192 9.12 14.43 2.69
C VAL A 192 8.39 15.78 2.72
N GLN A 193 7.42 15.98 3.61
CA GLN A 193 6.65 17.22 3.77
C GLN A 193 5.96 17.67 2.47
N PRO A 194 5.00 16.89 1.96
CA PRO A 194 4.22 17.29 0.78
C PRO A 194 3.48 18.61 1.01
N LYS A 195 3.25 19.36 -0.07
CA LYS A 195 2.49 20.62 -0.08
C LYS A 195 1.41 20.57 -1.15
N ILE A 196 0.34 21.33 -0.94
CA ILE A 196 -0.74 21.46 -1.93
C ILE A 196 -0.19 22.09 -3.21
N GLY A 197 -0.64 21.56 -4.36
CA GLY A 197 -0.14 21.91 -5.68
C GLY A 197 1.03 21.04 -6.15
N GLU A 198 1.59 20.19 -5.27
CA GLU A 198 2.56 19.16 -5.66
C GLU A 198 1.85 17.85 -6.00
N THR A 199 2.41 17.10 -6.95
CA THR A 199 1.92 15.79 -7.34
C THR A 199 2.66 14.67 -6.60
N ILE A 200 1.92 13.69 -6.09
CA ILE A 200 2.40 12.52 -5.34
C ILE A 200 2.11 11.26 -6.15
N TYR A 201 3.13 10.45 -6.38
CA TYR A 201 3.04 9.22 -7.15
C TYR A 201 3.47 7.98 -6.38
N ASP A 202 2.68 6.91 -6.47
CA ASP A 202 3.02 5.57 -6.00
C ASP A 202 2.84 4.54 -7.14
N GLY A 203 3.95 4.04 -7.69
CA GLY A 203 3.94 3.05 -8.76
C GLY A 203 3.77 1.60 -8.30
N ALA A 204 3.63 1.36 -6.99
CA ALA A 204 3.41 0.04 -6.40
C ALA A 204 2.38 0.20 -5.27
N ALA A 205 1.21 0.72 -5.62
CA ALA A 205 0.30 1.33 -4.66
C ALA A 205 -0.22 0.36 -3.60
N GLY A 206 -0.36 -0.93 -3.90
CA GLY A 206 -0.95 -1.91 -2.99
C GLY A 206 -2.34 -1.47 -2.58
N SER A 207 -2.53 -1.12 -1.30
CA SER A 207 -3.77 -0.57 -0.74
C SER A 207 -3.89 0.95 -0.80
N ALA A 208 -3.01 1.64 -1.54
CA ALA A 208 -2.89 3.11 -1.61
C ALA A 208 -2.65 3.80 -0.26
N GLY A 209 -2.03 3.11 0.69
CA GLY A 209 -1.78 3.63 2.04
C GLY A 209 -0.95 4.91 2.09
N PHE A 210 0.03 5.05 1.20
CA PHE A 210 0.83 6.27 1.09
C PHE A 210 -0.02 7.46 0.66
N LEU A 211 -0.91 7.27 -0.32
CA LEU A 211 -1.77 8.34 -0.84
C LEU A 211 -2.84 8.73 0.17
N CYS A 212 -3.42 7.77 0.89
CA CYS A 212 -4.41 8.04 1.93
C CYS A 212 -3.82 8.85 3.10
N GLU A 213 -2.68 8.44 3.64
CA GLU A 213 -2.01 9.18 4.73
C GLU A 213 -1.49 10.55 4.26
N ALA A 214 -1.06 10.67 3.00
CA ALA A 214 -0.67 11.96 2.43
C ALA A 214 -1.87 12.89 2.22
N PHE A 215 -3.04 12.35 1.84
CA PHE A 215 -4.30 13.09 1.76
C PHE A 215 -4.69 13.63 3.13
N ASP A 216 -4.70 12.80 4.16
CA ASP A 216 -5.03 13.23 5.52
C ASP A 216 -4.05 14.30 6.04
N TYR A 217 -2.75 14.12 5.80
CA TYR A 217 -1.73 15.11 6.13
C TYR A 217 -2.01 16.46 5.47
N LEU A 218 -2.26 16.48 4.16
CA LEU A 218 -2.50 17.70 3.39
C LEU A 218 -3.84 18.35 3.74
N ARG A 219 -4.90 17.55 3.92
CA ARG A 219 -6.24 17.99 4.32
C ARG A 219 -6.24 18.72 5.67
N GLN A 220 -5.35 18.32 6.57
CA GLN A 220 -5.13 18.98 7.86
C GLN A 220 -4.26 20.26 7.75
N GLY A 221 -3.92 20.72 6.55
CA GLY A 221 -3.09 21.90 6.33
C GLY A 221 -1.59 21.63 6.33
N GLY A 222 -1.19 20.36 6.17
CA GLY A 222 0.19 19.91 6.19
C GLY A 222 0.90 20.25 7.51
N ARG A 223 2.22 20.45 7.43
CA ARG A 223 3.06 20.79 8.59
C ARG A 223 2.59 22.03 9.34
N GLU A 224 2.17 23.05 8.60
CA GLU A 224 1.80 24.36 9.14
C GLU A 224 0.37 24.41 9.69
N LYS A 225 -0.40 23.32 9.51
CA LYS A 225 -1.83 23.25 9.85
C LYS A 225 -2.62 24.42 9.28
N LYS A 226 -2.27 24.84 8.05
CA LYS A 226 -2.90 25.94 7.34
C LYS A 226 -4.35 25.60 6.99
N LYS A 227 -5.26 26.55 7.21
CA LYS A 227 -6.65 26.40 6.75
C LYS A 227 -6.71 26.34 5.21
N LEU A 228 -7.38 25.32 4.68
CA LEU A 228 -7.53 25.12 3.24
C LEU A 228 -8.62 26.00 2.65
N SER A 229 -8.37 26.51 1.44
CA SER A 229 -9.38 27.15 0.59
C SER A 229 -10.17 26.11 -0.22
N THR A 230 -11.26 26.52 -0.86
CA THR A 230 -12.01 25.65 -1.78
C THR A 230 -11.13 25.15 -2.93
N SER A 231 -10.33 26.03 -3.53
CA SER A 231 -9.38 25.66 -4.58
C SER A 231 -8.34 24.64 -4.11
N ASP A 232 -7.89 24.74 -2.86
CA ASP A 232 -6.94 23.77 -2.29
C ASP A 232 -7.59 22.38 -2.18
N LEU A 233 -8.87 22.33 -1.77
CA LEU A 233 -9.62 21.07 -1.70
C LEU A 233 -9.84 20.47 -3.09
N ASP A 234 -10.17 21.30 -4.09
CA ASP A 234 -10.34 20.84 -5.47
C ASP A 234 -9.05 20.25 -6.05
N THR A 235 -7.90 20.90 -5.78
CA THR A 235 -6.58 20.40 -6.18
C THR A 235 -6.26 19.06 -5.50
N LEU A 236 -6.61 18.90 -4.21
CA LEU A 236 -6.43 17.63 -3.50
C LEU A 236 -7.30 16.51 -4.07
N GLN A 237 -8.52 16.81 -4.51
CA GLN A 237 -9.43 15.82 -5.09
C GLN A 237 -8.95 15.32 -6.46
N ASN A 238 -8.44 16.21 -7.31
CA ASN A 238 -8.30 15.92 -8.74
C ASN A 238 -6.86 15.82 -9.25
N ASP A 239 -5.94 16.61 -8.68
CA ASP A 239 -4.65 16.90 -9.33
C ASP A 239 -3.42 16.49 -8.49
N THR A 240 -3.64 15.85 -7.33
CA THR A 240 -2.55 15.58 -6.37
C THR A 240 -2.06 14.14 -6.39
N PHE A 241 -2.94 13.14 -6.43
CA PHE A 241 -2.59 11.74 -6.15
C PHE A 241 -2.64 10.88 -7.40
N TYR A 242 -1.56 10.14 -7.66
CA TYR A 242 -1.42 9.26 -8.82
C TYR A 242 -0.88 7.90 -8.37
N ALA A 243 -1.45 6.82 -8.87
CA ALA A 243 -1.00 5.48 -8.54
C ALA A 243 -1.07 4.49 -9.70
N LYS A 244 -0.25 3.44 -9.59
CA LYS A 244 -0.35 2.25 -10.45
C LYS A 244 -0.34 1.02 -9.56
N GLU A 245 -1.18 0.06 -9.90
CA GLU A 245 -1.22 -1.25 -9.25
C GLU A 245 -1.43 -2.32 -10.32
N LYS A 246 -0.69 -3.43 -10.21
CA LYS A 246 -0.69 -4.51 -11.20
C LYS A 246 -1.66 -5.62 -10.85
N LYS A 247 -1.89 -5.86 -9.55
CA LYS A 247 -2.73 -6.96 -9.09
C LYS A 247 -4.16 -6.49 -8.88
N SER A 248 -5.09 -7.14 -9.56
CA SER A 248 -6.54 -6.99 -9.50
C SER A 248 -7.09 -6.65 -8.10
N LEU A 249 -6.88 -7.54 -7.11
CA LEU A 249 -7.41 -7.34 -5.76
C LEU A 249 -6.83 -6.10 -5.08
N ALA A 250 -5.51 -5.89 -5.19
CA ALA A 250 -4.86 -4.73 -4.60
C ALA A 250 -5.37 -3.44 -5.24
N TYR A 251 -5.56 -3.42 -6.56
CA TYR A 251 -6.13 -2.29 -7.30
C TYR A 251 -7.53 -1.92 -6.78
N VAL A 252 -8.42 -2.90 -6.61
CA VAL A 252 -9.77 -2.65 -6.06
C VAL A 252 -9.67 -2.09 -4.64
N ILE A 253 -8.83 -2.69 -3.79
CA ILE A 253 -8.64 -2.22 -2.41
C ILE A 253 -8.09 -0.78 -2.40
N ALA A 254 -7.15 -0.43 -3.28
CA ALA A 254 -6.62 0.92 -3.41
C ALA A 254 -7.70 1.94 -3.76
N ILE A 255 -8.52 1.67 -4.80
CA ILE A 255 -9.64 2.53 -5.20
C ILE A 255 -10.59 2.74 -4.02
N MET A 256 -11.00 1.64 -3.38
CA MET A 256 -11.91 1.67 -2.23
C MET A 256 -11.34 2.47 -1.07
N ASN A 257 -10.08 2.25 -0.75
CA ASN A 257 -9.45 2.91 0.37
C ASN A 257 -9.38 4.42 0.15
N MET A 258 -8.99 4.85 -1.05
CA MET A 258 -8.94 6.28 -1.40
C MET A 258 -10.33 6.93 -1.37
N ILE A 259 -11.35 6.24 -1.87
CA ILE A 259 -12.75 6.71 -1.82
C ILE A 259 -13.23 6.89 -0.38
N LEU A 260 -12.98 5.92 0.50
CA LEU A 260 -13.39 5.99 1.90
C LEU A 260 -12.63 7.07 2.69
N HIS A 261 -11.39 7.39 2.30
CA HIS A 261 -10.66 8.55 2.82
C HIS A 261 -11.20 9.89 2.29
N GLY A 262 -12.07 9.86 1.28
CA GLY A 262 -12.77 11.01 0.74
C GLY A 262 -12.23 11.52 -0.60
N ILE A 263 -11.44 10.73 -1.33
CA ILE A 263 -10.99 11.03 -2.68
C ILE A 263 -11.99 10.41 -3.66
N GLU A 264 -12.90 11.21 -4.22
CA GLU A 264 -14.05 10.68 -4.99
C GLU A 264 -13.64 10.01 -6.30
N ALA A 265 -12.65 10.56 -6.99
CA ALA A 265 -12.16 10.06 -8.25
C ALA A 265 -10.66 9.73 -8.19
N PRO A 266 -10.25 8.65 -7.50
CA PRO A 266 -8.84 8.28 -7.38
C PRO A 266 -8.17 8.04 -8.74
N ASN A 267 -7.02 8.65 -9.00
CA ASN A 267 -6.25 8.39 -10.21
C ASN A 267 -5.33 7.19 -10.00
N VAL A 268 -5.91 5.99 -10.02
CA VAL A 268 -5.20 4.71 -9.94
C VAL A 268 -5.36 3.98 -11.26
N LEU A 269 -4.25 3.61 -11.89
CA LEU A 269 -4.25 2.83 -13.12
C LEU A 269 -3.96 1.35 -12.82
N HIS A 270 -4.81 0.47 -13.34
CA HIS A 270 -4.59 -0.97 -13.27
C HIS A 270 -3.62 -1.40 -14.38
N THR A 271 -2.32 -1.41 -14.08
CA THR A 271 -1.27 -1.67 -15.07
C THR A 271 0.02 -2.17 -14.42
N ASN A 272 0.88 -2.78 -15.22
CA ASN A 272 2.23 -3.10 -14.78
C ASN A 272 3.14 -1.87 -14.94
N THR A 273 3.52 -1.23 -13.84
CA THR A 273 4.46 -0.09 -13.85
C THR A 273 5.74 -0.36 -14.64
N LEU A 274 6.26 -1.59 -14.58
CA LEU A 274 7.52 -1.95 -15.24
C LEU A 274 7.36 -2.22 -16.75
N SER A 275 6.14 -2.25 -17.30
CA SER A 275 5.96 -2.36 -18.76
C SER A 275 6.21 -1.06 -19.51
N GLU A 276 6.37 0.06 -18.80
CA GLU A 276 6.72 1.35 -19.42
C GLU A 276 8.21 1.42 -19.73
N ASN A 277 8.52 1.85 -20.95
CA ASN A 277 9.90 2.11 -21.35
C ASN A 277 10.37 3.45 -20.78
N LEU A 278 11.48 3.43 -20.03
CA LEU A 278 12.03 4.63 -19.38
C LEU A 278 12.45 5.71 -20.38
N GLN A 279 12.71 5.35 -21.64
CA GLN A 279 13.05 6.30 -22.70
C GLN A 279 11.85 7.12 -23.16
N ASP A 280 10.63 6.60 -23.00
CA ASP A 280 9.40 7.25 -23.43
C ASP A 280 8.88 8.27 -22.40
N ILE A 281 9.36 8.21 -21.16
CA ILE A 281 8.95 9.10 -20.07
C ILE A 281 9.35 10.55 -20.38
N GLN A 282 8.34 11.41 -20.56
CA GLN A 282 8.48 12.84 -20.79
C GLN A 282 8.37 13.63 -19.48
N PRO A 283 8.83 14.91 -19.45
CA PRO A 283 8.68 15.76 -18.27
C PRO A 283 7.24 15.92 -17.77
N SER A 284 6.24 15.84 -18.67
CA SER A 284 4.82 15.88 -18.32
C SER A 284 4.34 14.66 -17.53
N ASN A 285 5.03 13.53 -17.63
CA ASN A 285 4.73 12.33 -16.85
C ASN A 285 5.34 12.38 -15.45
N GLN A 286 6.22 13.33 -15.16
CA GLN A 286 6.98 13.36 -13.92
C GLN A 286 6.17 13.94 -12.75
N HIS A 287 6.49 13.48 -11.55
CA HIS A 287 5.86 13.90 -10.31
C HIS A 287 6.82 14.61 -9.37
N SER A 288 6.25 15.41 -8.49
CA SER A 288 7.02 16.21 -7.52
C SER A 288 7.52 15.32 -6.38
N ILE A 289 6.73 14.32 -6.02
CA ILE A 289 6.96 13.43 -4.89
C ILE A 289 6.71 11.97 -5.29
N ILE A 290 7.57 11.08 -4.82
CA ILE A 290 7.34 9.63 -4.88
C ILE A 290 7.36 9.05 -3.47
N LEU A 291 6.28 8.35 -3.11
CA LEU A 291 6.17 7.59 -1.88
C LEU A 291 5.81 6.16 -2.27
N ALA A 292 6.70 5.19 -2.02
CA ALA A 292 6.46 3.84 -2.50
C ALA A 292 7.12 2.77 -1.62
N ASN A 293 6.48 1.61 -1.60
CA ASN A 293 7.03 0.36 -1.07
C ASN A 293 6.93 -0.72 -2.18
N PRO A 294 7.88 -0.75 -3.15
CA PRO A 294 7.88 -1.76 -4.20
C PRO A 294 8.03 -3.18 -3.62
N PRO A 295 7.60 -4.22 -4.38
CA PRO A 295 7.75 -5.60 -3.96
C PRO A 295 9.20 -5.93 -3.58
N PHE A 296 9.39 -6.54 -2.40
CA PHE A 296 10.73 -6.80 -1.89
C PHE A 296 11.50 -7.83 -2.71
N GLY A 297 10.83 -8.70 -3.45
CA GLY A 297 11.48 -9.65 -4.35
C GLY A 297 10.58 -9.99 -5.52
N GLY A 298 11.16 -10.75 -6.44
CA GLY A 298 10.50 -11.11 -7.68
C GLY A 298 11.54 -11.21 -8.77
N LYS A 299 11.15 -11.86 -9.88
CA LYS A 299 11.94 -11.83 -11.11
C LYS A 299 11.06 -11.39 -12.26
N GLU A 300 11.46 -10.31 -12.92
CA GLU A 300 10.80 -9.88 -14.15
C GLU A 300 11.38 -10.59 -15.37
N ARG A 301 10.54 -10.79 -16.38
CA ARG A 301 10.92 -11.44 -17.64
C ARG A 301 11.87 -10.55 -18.43
N LYS A 302 12.69 -11.13 -19.30
CA LYS A 302 13.74 -10.40 -20.05
C LYS A 302 13.17 -9.23 -20.86
N GLU A 303 12.00 -9.41 -21.45
CA GLU A 303 11.30 -8.40 -22.26
C GLU A 303 10.96 -7.16 -21.43
N VAL A 304 10.63 -7.32 -20.14
CA VAL A 304 10.40 -6.19 -19.22
C VAL A 304 11.71 -5.48 -18.88
N GLN A 305 12.83 -6.22 -18.81
CA GLN A 305 14.13 -5.64 -18.48
C GLN A 305 14.63 -4.71 -19.59
N GLU A 306 14.25 -4.95 -20.85
CA GLU A 306 14.62 -4.13 -22.01
C GLU A 306 14.11 -2.68 -21.92
N ASN A 307 13.10 -2.42 -21.10
CA ASN A 307 12.59 -1.08 -20.81
C ASN A 307 13.54 -0.21 -19.97
N PHE A 308 14.60 -0.80 -19.41
CA PHE A 308 15.47 -0.16 -18.42
C PHE A 308 16.93 -0.09 -18.89
N PRO A 309 17.64 1.03 -18.61
CA PRO A 309 19.08 1.13 -18.89
C PRO A 309 19.91 0.09 -18.15
N ILE A 310 19.60 -0.16 -16.87
CA ILE A 310 20.23 -1.20 -16.07
C ILE A 310 19.30 -2.42 -16.08
N GLN A 311 19.53 -3.31 -17.02
CA GLN A 311 18.78 -4.56 -17.15
C GLN A 311 19.09 -5.50 -15.98
N THR A 312 18.06 -5.90 -15.25
CA THR A 312 18.16 -6.82 -14.11
C THR A 312 16.85 -7.56 -13.91
N GLY A 313 16.93 -8.81 -13.45
CA GLY A 313 15.75 -9.56 -13.06
C GLY A 313 15.14 -9.07 -11.74
N GLU A 314 15.91 -8.39 -10.88
CA GLU A 314 15.44 -7.95 -9.56
C GLU A 314 14.39 -6.85 -9.68
N THR A 315 13.13 -7.19 -9.38
CA THR A 315 11.96 -6.31 -9.49
C THR A 315 12.16 -4.99 -8.74
N ALA A 316 12.73 -5.01 -7.52
CA ALA A 316 12.95 -3.80 -6.73
C ALA A 316 13.91 -2.80 -7.39
N PHE A 317 14.91 -3.29 -8.13
CA PHE A 317 15.89 -2.44 -8.83
C PHE A 317 15.29 -1.77 -10.06
N LEU A 318 14.38 -2.46 -10.77
CA LEU A 318 13.64 -1.87 -11.88
C LEU A 318 12.69 -0.76 -11.37
N PHE A 319 11.99 -1.00 -10.26
CA PHE A 319 11.17 0.03 -9.61
C PHE A 319 11.97 1.26 -9.20
N LEU A 320 13.14 1.09 -8.59
CA LEU A 320 13.97 2.23 -8.18
C LEU A 320 14.42 3.07 -9.40
N GLN A 321 14.82 2.43 -10.50
CA GLN A 321 15.10 3.14 -11.76
C GLN A 321 13.89 3.92 -12.28
N HIS A 322 12.70 3.29 -12.27
CA HIS A 322 11.45 3.95 -12.67
C HIS A 322 11.18 5.18 -11.81
N PHE A 323 11.30 5.05 -10.49
CA PHE A 323 11.04 6.15 -9.57
C PHE A 323 12.04 7.31 -9.74
N ILE A 324 13.34 7.02 -9.89
CA ILE A 324 14.34 8.05 -10.22
C ILE A 324 13.95 8.78 -11.51
N LYS A 325 13.51 8.06 -12.55
CA LYS A 325 13.13 8.66 -13.83
C LYS A 325 11.84 9.50 -13.73
N MET A 326 10.86 9.05 -12.95
CA MET A 326 9.56 9.70 -12.74
C MET A 326 9.62 10.96 -11.85
N LEU A 327 10.68 11.18 -11.08
CA LEU A 327 10.84 12.43 -10.35
C LEU A 327 11.11 13.61 -11.29
N LYS A 328 10.46 14.75 -11.03
CA LYS A 328 10.88 16.05 -11.58
C LYS A 328 12.25 16.44 -11.03
N PRO A 329 13.03 17.29 -11.73
CA PRO A 329 14.18 17.96 -11.11
C PRO A 329 13.76 18.71 -9.84
N GLY A 330 14.51 18.54 -8.74
CA GLY A 330 14.13 19.04 -7.41
C GLY A 330 13.02 18.25 -6.71
N GLY A 331 12.45 17.23 -7.36
CA GLY A 331 11.48 16.31 -6.76
C GLY A 331 12.13 15.40 -5.74
N ARG A 332 11.34 14.90 -4.80
CA ARG A 332 11.80 14.15 -3.63
C ARG A 332 11.10 12.81 -3.48
N ALA A 333 11.82 11.80 -3.01
CA ALA A 333 11.29 10.46 -2.83
C ALA A 333 11.58 9.90 -1.44
N ALA A 334 10.66 9.07 -0.97
CA ALA A 334 10.89 8.13 0.12
C ALA A 334 10.48 6.73 -0.35
N ILE A 335 11.45 5.82 -0.47
CA ILE A 335 11.25 4.50 -1.07
C ILE A 335 11.75 3.43 -0.12
N VAL A 336 10.88 2.46 0.19
CA VAL A 336 11.26 1.27 0.95
C VAL A 336 11.97 0.27 0.03
N ILE A 337 13.09 -0.31 0.46
CA ILE A 337 13.79 -1.36 -0.27
C ILE A 337 14.45 -2.35 0.70
N LYS A 338 14.76 -3.57 0.27
CA LYS A 338 15.57 -4.51 1.06
C LYS A 338 16.91 -3.89 1.43
N ASN A 339 17.36 -4.11 2.68
CA ASN A 339 18.65 -3.59 3.14
C ASN A 339 19.84 -4.11 2.33
N THR A 340 19.71 -5.30 1.71
CA THR A 340 20.73 -5.89 0.84
C THR A 340 21.04 -5.02 -0.37
N PHE A 341 20.16 -4.08 -0.76
CA PHE A 341 20.49 -3.10 -1.80
C PHE A 341 21.74 -2.28 -1.46
N LEU A 342 22.01 -2.01 -0.19
CA LEU A 342 23.14 -1.18 0.23
C LEU A 342 24.51 -1.82 -0.06
N SER A 343 24.61 -3.15 -0.04
CA SER A 343 25.88 -3.88 -0.14
C SER A 343 25.95 -4.96 -1.22
N ASN A 344 24.85 -5.24 -1.92
CA ASN A 344 24.85 -6.28 -2.95
C ASN A 344 25.90 -5.97 -4.03
N ILE A 345 26.81 -6.91 -4.27
CA ILE A 345 27.93 -6.83 -5.21
C ILE A 345 27.54 -7.20 -6.66
N ASP A 346 26.28 -7.54 -6.91
CA ASP A 346 25.76 -7.73 -8.27
C ASP A 346 25.97 -6.45 -9.08
N ASN A 347 26.46 -6.60 -10.32
CA ASN A 347 26.77 -5.48 -11.22
C ASN A 347 25.59 -4.51 -11.40
N ALA A 348 24.35 -5.02 -11.43
CA ALA A 348 23.16 -4.19 -11.51
C ALA A 348 22.94 -3.33 -10.25
N ALA A 349 23.21 -3.89 -9.06
CA ALA A 349 23.09 -3.18 -7.80
C ALA A 349 24.15 -2.07 -7.70
N ILE A 350 25.40 -2.37 -8.06
CA ILE A 350 26.51 -1.39 -8.08
C ILE A 350 26.18 -0.23 -9.02
N LYS A 351 25.78 -0.53 -10.27
CA LYS A 351 25.38 0.49 -11.26
C LYS A 351 24.22 1.35 -10.76
N LEU A 352 23.24 0.74 -10.10
CA LEU A 352 22.07 1.46 -9.61
C LEU A 352 22.38 2.33 -8.39
N ARG A 353 23.25 1.87 -7.48
CA ARG A 353 23.76 2.72 -6.39
C ARG A 353 24.54 3.90 -6.94
N LYS A 354 25.40 3.67 -7.92
CA LYS A 354 26.13 4.73 -8.62
C LYS A 354 25.16 5.75 -9.27
N GLU A 355 24.20 5.29 -10.06
CA GLU A 355 23.18 6.13 -10.70
C GLU A 355 22.40 6.96 -9.66
N LEU A 356 22.02 6.36 -8.53
CA LEU A 356 21.33 7.04 -7.44
C LEU A 356 22.22 8.14 -6.82
N LEU A 357 23.49 7.83 -6.52
CA LEU A 357 24.40 8.77 -5.87
C LEU A 357 24.87 9.90 -6.79
N GLU A 358 24.99 9.67 -8.10
CA GLU A 358 25.42 10.69 -9.07
C GLU A 358 24.28 11.63 -9.49
N ASN A 359 23.05 11.13 -9.60
CA ASN A 359 21.91 11.91 -10.12
C ASN A 359 20.92 12.36 -9.04
N CYS A 360 21.01 11.82 -7.83
CA CYS A 360 20.19 12.20 -6.70
C CYS A 360 21.04 12.45 -5.46
N ASN A 361 20.51 13.29 -4.58
CA ASN A 361 21.05 13.57 -3.27
C ASN A 361 20.35 12.63 -2.28
N LEU A 362 20.93 11.44 -2.05
CA LEU A 362 20.53 10.48 -1.03
C LEU A 362 20.96 10.98 0.34
N HIS A 363 20.20 11.93 0.86
CA HIS A 363 20.51 12.63 2.09
C HIS A 363 20.21 11.81 3.35
N THR A 364 19.30 10.84 3.30
CA THR A 364 18.92 10.05 4.48
C THR A 364 18.62 8.58 4.17
N VAL A 365 19.11 7.69 5.02
CA VAL A 365 18.74 6.27 5.03
C VAL A 365 18.25 5.88 6.43
N LEU A 366 17.03 5.37 6.52
CA LEU A 366 16.46 4.80 7.73
C LEU A 366 16.59 3.27 7.67
N ASP A 367 17.39 2.66 8.54
CA ASP A 367 17.46 1.21 8.67
C ASP A 367 16.35 0.69 9.60
N CYS A 368 15.46 -0.13 9.06
CA CYS A 368 14.31 -0.65 9.79
C CYS A 368 14.61 -2.04 10.38
N PRO A 369 14.28 -2.28 11.66
CA PRO A 369 14.54 -3.55 12.31
C PRO A 369 13.67 -4.66 11.72
N GLY A 370 14.13 -5.90 11.89
CA GLY A 370 13.38 -7.09 11.52
C GLY A 370 12.01 -7.12 12.19
N GLY A 371 10.97 -7.52 11.46
CA GLY A 371 9.58 -7.50 11.93
C GLY A 371 8.84 -6.18 11.72
N THR A 372 9.48 -5.16 11.11
CA THR A 372 8.78 -3.94 10.65
C THR A 372 7.66 -4.32 9.68
N PHE A 373 7.98 -5.17 8.70
CA PHE A 373 7.03 -5.78 7.79
C PHE A 373 6.74 -7.21 8.23
N LEU A 374 5.55 -7.42 8.78
CA LEU A 374 5.11 -8.74 9.25
C LEU A 374 5.03 -9.72 8.09
N GLY A 375 5.60 -10.92 8.25
CA GLY A 375 5.60 -11.97 7.22
C GLY A 375 6.60 -11.80 6.08
N ALA A 376 7.28 -10.65 5.96
CA ALA A 376 8.25 -10.41 4.88
C ALA A 376 9.56 -11.20 5.03
N GLY A 377 9.97 -11.49 6.28
CA GLY A 377 11.19 -12.26 6.57
C GLY A 377 12.50 -11.57 6.18
N VAL A 378 12.46 -10.28 5.84
CA VAL A 378 13.62 -9.50 5.37
C VAL A 378 13.74 -8.19 6.14
N LYS A 379 14.98 -7.70 6.30
CA LYS A 379 15.24 -6.33 6.75
C LYS A 379 15.11 -5.37 5.58
N THR A 380 14.64 -4.16 5.88
CA THR A 380 14.35 -3.13 4.89
C THR A 380 14.96 -1.82 5.33
N VAL A 381 15.27 -0.96 4.38
CA VAL A 381 15.64 0.43 4.61
C VAL A 381 14.67 1.34 3.90
N VAL A 382 14.58 2.59 4.34
CA VAL A 382 13.91 3.65 3.59
C VAL A 382 14.97 4.61 3.05
N LEU A 383 14.99 4.78 1.74
CA LEU A 383 15.85 5.72 1.04
C LEU A 383 15.10 7.04 0.88
N PHE A 384 15.69 8.14 1.36
CA PHE A 384 15.18 9.48 1.14
C PHE A 384 16.15 10.27 0.28
N PHE A 385 15.68 10.72 -0.88
CA PHE A 385 16.53 11.45 -1.81
C PHE A 385 15.79 12.52 -2.59
N THR A 386 16.56 13.50 -3.07
CA THR A 386 16.10 14.57 -3.96
C THR A 386 16.80 14.45 -5.31
N LYS A 387 16.07 14.58 -6.42
CA LYS A 387 16.64 14.46 -7.77
C LYS A 387 17.29 15.75 -8.24
N GLY A 388 18.44 15.64 -8.89
CA GLY A 388 19.08 16.72 -9.65
C GLY A 388 20.40 17.22 -9.07
N GLU A 389 20.78 16.79 -7.87
CA GLU A 389 22.08 17.07 -7.26
C GLU A 389 22.74 15.75 -6.86
N PRO A 390 24.07 15.60 -7.01
CA PRO A 390 24.78 14.41 -6.55
C PRO A 390 24.82 14.34 -5.02
N THR A 391 24.91 13.12 -4.49
CA THR A 391 25.05 12.87 -3.06
C THR A 391 26.47 13.21 -2.61
N LEU A 392 26.59 14.07 -1.59
CA LEU A 392 27.86 14.37 -0.93
C LEU A 392 28.01 13.61 0.40
N ASN A 393 26.94 13.61 1.19
CA ASN A 393 26.86 12.93 2.47
C ASN A 393 25.51 12.25 2.60
N THR A 394 25.47 11.07 3.22
CA THR A 394 24.25 10.38 3.61
C THR A 394 24.19 10.30 5.13
N TRP A 395 23.09 10.75 5.73
CA TRP A 395 22.83 10.55 7.15
C TRP A 395 22.06 9.24 7.37
N PHE A 396 22.59 8.37 8.22
CA PHE A 396 21.99 7.08 8.55
C PHE A 396 21.34 7.13 9.92
N TYR A 397 20.20 6.46 10.05
CA TYR A 397 19.54 6.22 11.33
C TYR A 397 19.17 4.75 11.46
N GLU A 398 19.72 4.08 12.47
CA GLU A 398 19.38 2.70 12.83
C GLU A 398 18.21 2.70 13.80
N LEU A 399 17.03 2.30 13.33
CA LEU A 399 15.87 2.19 14.20
C LEU A 399 15.99 0.96 15.09
N ASN A 400 16.26 1.19 16.37
CA ASN A 400 16.18 0.16 17.40
C ASN A 400 15.06 0.49 18.39
N VAL A 401 14.01 -0.34 18.38
CA VAL A 401 12.82 -0.20 19.24
C VAL A 401 12.99 -0.87 20.62
N GLY A 402 14.10 -1.57 20.86
CA GLY A 402 14.40 -2.24 22.14
C GLY A 402 13.47 -3.40 22.50
N ARG A 403 12.67 -3.89 21.53
CA ARG A 403 11.71 -4.98 21.73
C ARG A 403 11.56 -5.84 20.47
N ASN A 404 11.15 -7.09 20.66
CA ASN A 404 10.77 -7.95 19.54
C ASN A 404 9.45 -7.46 18.93
N MET A 405 9.48 -7.07 17.66
CA MET A 405 8.30 -6.68 16.91
C MET A 405 7.58 -7.91 16.35
N GLY A 406 6.25 -7.83 16.31
CA GLY A 406 5.40 -8.90 15.83
C GLY A 406 3.94 -8.45 15.81
N LYS A 407 3.01 -9.39 15.61
CA LYS A 407 1.57 -9.11 15.54
C LYS A 407 1.04 -8.40 16.81
N THR A 408 1.58 -8.74 17.98
CA THR A 408 1.16 -8.19 19.28
C THR A 408 1.83 -6.86 19.63
N ASN A 409 3.07 -6.66 19.18
CA ASN A 409 3.87 -5.46 19.44
C ASN A 409 4.35 -4.82 18.13
N PRO A 410 3.42 -4.30 17.29
CA PRO A 410 3.80 -3.70 16.02
C PRO A 410 4.56 -2.37 16.21
N LEU A 411 5.17 -1.89 15.12
CA LEU A 411 5.69 -0.54 15.01
C LEU A 411 4.57 0.49 15.27
N ASN A 412 4.89 1.57 15.99
CA ASN A 412 3.96 2.66 16.30
C ASN A 412 4.62 4.04 16.11
N ASP A 413 3.82 5.11 16.09
CA ASP A 413 4.30 6.47 15.80
C ASP A 413 5.36 6.97 16.80
N LYS A 414 5.32 6.51 18.07
CA LYS A 414 6.30 6.92 19.09
C LYS A 414 7.69 6.37 18.80
N ASP A 415 7.77 5.21 18.16
CA ASP A 415 9.05 4.56 17.81
C ASP A 415 9.83 5.40 16.77
N LEU A 416 9.13 6.16 15.93
CA LEU A 416 9.71 6.94 14.82
C LEU A 416 9.90 8.42 15.15
N LYS A 417 9.42 8.87 16.30
CA LYS A 417 9.48 10.28 16.70
C LYS A 417 10.91 10.80 16.79
N GLU A 418 11.79 10.04 17.44
CA GLU A 418 13.22 10.37 17.58
C GLU A 418 13.90 10.49 16.21
N PHE A 419 13.61 9.55 15.31
CA PHE A 419 14.11 9.59 13.93
C PHE A 419 13.71 10.90 13.22
N VAL A 420 12.43 11.27 13.24
CA VAL A 420 11.95 12.48 12.56
C VAL A 420 12.58 13.75 13.16
N GLU A 421 12.76 13.80 14.48
CA GLU A 421 13.39 14.93 15.17
C GLU A 421 14.88 15.08 14.81
N LEU A 422 15.65 13.99 14.85
CA LEU A 422 17.07 13.99 14.51
C LEU A 422 17.31 14.18 13.02
N GLN A 423 16.46 13.60 12.16
CA GLN A 423 16.52 13.80 10.71
C GLN A 423 16.38 15.29 10.38
N LYS A 424 15.41 15.97 11.00
CA LYS A 424 15.24 17.43 10.82
C LYS A 424 16.49 18.20 11.27
N ALA A 425 17.10 17.81 12.38
CA ALA A 425 18.33 18.44 12.86
C ALA A 425 19.50 18.22 11.88
N ALA A 426 19.67 16.98 11.39
CA ALA A 426 20.68 16.59 10.42
C ALA A 426 20.61 17.39 9.11
N MET A 427 19.40 17.68 8.62
CA MET A 427 19.20 18.48 7.40
C MET A 427 19.64 19.94 7.57
N SER A 428 19.75 20.44 8.81
CA SER A 428 20.30 21.78 9.09
C SER A 428 21.81 21.77 9.33
N ASP A 429 22.30 20.71 10.00
CA ASP A 429 23.70 20.48 10.35
C ASP A 429 23.82 19.01 10.73
N LEU A 430 24.57 18.22 9.94
CA LEU A 430 24.70 16.77 10.11
C LEU A 430 25.07 16.40 11.55
N LYS A 431 25.94 17.18 12.19
CA LYS A 431 26.40 16.93 13.57
C LYS A 431 25.29 17.06 14.61
N LYS A 432 24.27 17.89 14.37
CA LYS A 432 23.14 18.04 15.28
C LYS A 432 22.18 16.86 15.23
N GLY A 433 22.26 16.06 14.16
CA GLY A 433 21.50 14.84 14.00
C GLY A 433 22.26 13.59 14.43
N GLU A 434 23.51 13.67 14.88
CA GLU A 434 24.27 12.50 15.33
C GLU A 434 23.83 12.03 16.73
N SER A 435 23.81 10.72 16.93
CA SER A 435 23.46 10.06 18.19
C SER A 435 24.00 8.63 18.22
N ASP A 436 23.80 7.90 19.30
CA ASP A 436 24.15 6.47 19.40
C ASP A 436 23.49 5.61 18.29
N LYS A 437 22.43 6.11 17.65
CA LYS A 437 21.68 5.44 16.58
C LYS A 437 21.91 6.05 15.20
N SER A 438 22.72 7.10 15.09
CA SER A 438 22.82 7.85 13.83
C SER A 438 24.16 8.52 13.60
N TRP A 439 24.58 8.50 12.33
CA TRP A 439 25.89 8.98 11.90
C TRP A 439 25.81 9.48 10.44
N ALA A 440 26.79 10.27 10.04
CA ALA A 440 26.95 10.70 8.65
C ALA A 440 28.06 9.91 7.94
N LEU A 441 27.87 9.67 6.65
CA LEU A 441 28.85 9.04 5.76
C LEU A 441 29.12 9.96 4.58
N ALA A 442 30.39 10.30 4.35
CA ALA A 442 30.80 11.04 3.17
C ALA A 442 30.96 10.09 1.98
N ILE A 443 30.34 10.42 0.84
CA ILE A 443 30.39 9.56 -0.36
C ILE A 443 31.82 9.44 -0.92
N SER A 444 32.68 10.44 -0.67
CA SER A 444 34.10 10.40 -1.03
C SER A 444 34.91 9.33 -0.30
N GLU A 445 34.38 8.76 0.78
CA GLU A 445 35.01 7.69 1.55
C GLU A 445 34.62 6.28 1.07
N LEU A 446 33.67 6.20 0.12
CA LEU A 446 33.20 4.92 -0.40
C LEU A 446 34.20 4.31 -1.39
N ASP A 447 34.22 2.98 -1.42
CA ASP A 447 34.89 2.23 -2.47
C ASP A 447 34.13 2.40 -3.81
N GLU A 448 34.75 3.10 -4.76
CA GLU A 448 34.18 3.36 -6.09
C GLU A 448 33.91 2.09 -6.93
N SER A 449 34.47 0.94 -6.54
CA SER A 449 34.22 -0.32 -7.25
C SER A 449 32.90 -0.98 -6.82
N THR A 450 32.43 -0.71 -5.60
CA THR A 450 31.24 -1.34 -5.01
C THR A 450 30.14 -0.34 -4.71
N TYR A 451 30.46 0.92 -4.41
CA TYR A 451 29.53 1.91 -3.84
C TYR A 451 28.76 1.34 -2.64
N ASP A 452 29.44 0.58 -1.77
CA ASP A 452 28.81 -0.05 -0.61
C ASP A 452 28.37 1.02 0.41
N LEU A 453 27.08 1.03 0.73
CA LEU A 453 26.45 1.95 1.68
C LEU A 453 26.12 1.29 3.03
N SER A 454 26.51 0.03 3.23
CA SER A 454 26.17 -0.77 4.42
C SER A 454 27.11 -0.52 5.61
N VAL A 455 27.36 0.75 5.92
CA VAL A 455 28.20 1.12 7.04
C VAL A 455 27.53 0.65 8.33
N LYS A 456 28.22 -0.22 9.09
CA LYS A 456 27.79 -0.59 10.44
C LYS A 456 27.78 0.66 11.31
N ASN A 457 26.80 0.76 12.21
CA ASN A 457 26.71 1.86 13.15
C ASN A 457 28.03 2.01 13.95
N PRO A 458 28.78 3.09 13.75
CA PRO A 458 30.11 3.27 14.37
C PRO A 458 30.01 3.63 15.86
N ASN A 459 28.81 3.95 16.35
CA ASN A 459 28.59 4.45 17.71
C ASN A 459 28.23 3.34 18.71
N VAL A 460 28.11 2.08 18.24
CA VAL A 460 27.85 0.91 19.10
C VAL A 460 29.11 0.07 19.15
N GLU A 461 29.62 -0.20 20.35
CA GLU A 461 30.72 -1.16 20.53
C GLU A 461 30.25 -2.53 20.03
N GLU A 462 31.04 -3.21 19.18
CA GLU A 462 30.71 -4.57 18.74
C GLU A 462 30.55 -5.46 19.97
N GLU A 463 29.32 -5.90 20.26
CA GLU A 463 29.13 -7.06 21.13
C GLU A 463 29.90 -8.21 20.48
N ALA A 464 30.94 -8.69 21.18
CA ALA A 464 31.73 -9.82 20.73
C ALA A 464 30.75 -10.95 20.32
N PRO A 465 30.97 -11.61 19.17
CA PRO A 465 30.07 -12.65 18.71
C PRO A 465 29.80 -13.61 19.86
N LEU A 466 28.53 -13.80 20.21
CA LEU A 466 28.09 -14.61 21.36
C LEU A 466 28.75 -16.00 21.39
N ARG A 467 29.18 -16.50 20.22
CA ARG A 467 30.02 -17.68 20.04
C ARG A 467 30.98 -17.49 18.85
N ASP A 468 32.21 -17.96 19.01
CA ASP A 468 33.18 -18.05 17.92
C ASP A 468 32.65 -18.98 16.80
N PRO A 469 32.78 -18.64 15.50
CA PRO A 469 32.33 -19.48 14.40
C PRO A 469 32.85 -20.93 14.46
N ASN A 470 34.06 -21.15 14.96
CA ASN A 470 34.61 -22.50 15.12
C ASN A 470 33.85 -23.29 16.18
N VAL A 471 33.42 -22.65 17.28
CA VAL A 471 32.60 -23.29 18.32
C VAL A 471 31.23 -23.68 17.79
N ILE A 472 30.64 -22.87 16.89
CA ILE A 472 29.38 -23.20 16.22
C ILE A 472 29.56 -24.42 15.30
N ILE A 473 30.65 -24.47 14.53
CA ILE A 473 30.97 -25.61 13.65
C ILE A 473 31.20 -26.89 14.48
N ASP A 474 31.94 -26.80 15.58
CA ASP A 474 32.19 -27.95 16.46
C ASP A 474 30.89 -28.50 17.09
N ASP A 475 29.98 -27.61 17.51
CA ASP A 475 28.65 -27.98 18.00
C ASP A 475 27.80 -28.67 16.93
N ILE A 476 27.84 -28.18 15.68
CA ILE A 476 27.13 -28.81 14.53
C ILE A 476 27.69 -30.21 14.27
N ILE A 477 29.02 -30.36 14.19
CA ILE A 477 29.67 -31.66 13.98
C ILE A 477 29.31 -32.65 15.10
N LYS A 478 29.21 -32.16 16.34
CA LYS A 478 28.81 -32.99 17.48
C LYS A 478 27.35 -33.44 17.37
N LEU A 479 26.43 -32.54 17.03
CA LEU A 479 25.00 -32.85 16.85
C LEU A 479 24.75 -33.81 15.69
N ASP A 480 25.51 -33.70 14.60
CA ASP A 480 25.44 -34.65 13.48
C ASP A 480 25.87 -36.06 13.92
N LYS A 481 26.96 -36.19 14.69
CA LYS A 481 27.40 -37.49 15.24
C LYS A 481 26.36 -38.10 16.19
N GLU A 482 25.72 -37.28 17.04
CA GLU A 482 24.64 -37.73 17.90
C GLU A 482 23.44 -38.21 17.08
N SER A 483 23.12 -37.52 15.98
CA SER A 483 22.02 -37.87 15.08
C SER A 483 22.31 -39.16 14.30
N GLU A 484 23.53 -39.35 13.80
CA GLU A 484 24.00 -40.60 13.19
C GLU A 484 23.90 -41.79 14.15
N ALA A 485 24.29 -41.60 15.41
CA ALA A 485 24.21 -42.64 16.43
C ALA A 485 22.75 -43.03 16.76
N ILE A 486 21.83 -42.07 16.75
CA ILE A 486 20.39 -42.32 16.91
C ILE A 486 19.83 -43.06 15.70
N LEU A 487 20.18 -42.64 14.47
CA LEU A 487 19.76 -43.29 13.24
C LEU A 487 20.25 -44.75 13.16
N ALA A 488 21.49 -45.02 13.54
CA ALA A 488 22.05 -46.37 13.59
C ALA A 488 21.30 -47.27 14.59
N LYS A 489 20.91 -46.73 15.76
CA LYS A 489 20.07 -47.45 16.72
C LYS A 489 18.69 -47.77 16.16
N ILE A 490 18.07 -46.85 15.42
CA ILE A 490 16.77 -47.07 14.78
C ILE A 490 16.87 -48.12 13.68
N GLN A 491 17.92 -48.08 12.86
CA GLN A 491 18.17 -49.10 11.83
C GLN A 491 18.42 -50.49 12.40
N GLY A 492 19.05 -50.60 13.57
CA GLY A 492 19.23 -51.90 14.26
C GLY A 492 17.98 -52.45 14.94
N LEU A 493 16.87 -51.69 14.99
CA LEU A 493 15.57 -52.11 15.49
C LEU A 493 14.60 -52.54 14.39
N LEU A 494 14.98 -52.33 13.11
CA LEU A 494 14.33 -52.89 11.92
C LEU A 494 14.99 -54.22 11.56
#